data_AF-A0A7C9RIQ8-F1
#
_entry.id   AF-A0A7C9RIQ8-F1
#
_cell.length_a   1.000
_cell.length_b   1.000
_cell.length_c   1.000
_cell.angle_alpha   90.00
_cell.angle_beta   90.00
_cell.angle_gamma   90.00
#
_symmetry.space_group_name_H-M   'P 1'
#
loop_
_entity.id
_entity.type
_entity.pdbx_description
1 polymer ?
#
loop_
_entity_poly.entity_id
_entity_poly.type
_entity_poly.pdbx_seq_one_letter_code
_entity_poly.pdbx_strand_id
1 'polypeptide(L)'
;AGVSVTSPFVGGVPVLQGDTTTPGNVVISVSGDAVSVSNGAELGIGGFKLVTATAGSGLNATKAGRINVTGKMEFGTCATAHMHSSYAGQIAVSADYTISGGSLYHWWSETAGGSVAVIGRTVTLTGTPAFTAFANATIVAQIVAVSNTYSGSATGSRYSVTLNGVILSSGATLPGSTAGTTATGGQYN
;
A
#
# COMPACT_ATOMS: atom_id res chain seq x y z
N ALA A 1 -11.24 9.14 -8.19
CA ALA A 1 -10.34 7.99 -8.42
C ALA A 1 -10.65 7.37 -9.79
N GLY A 2 -9.75 6.57 -10.37
CA GLY A 2 -10.02 5.83 -11.60
C GLY A 2 -11.13 4.79 -11.40
N VAL A 3 -11.05 4.05 -10.31
CA VAL A 3 -12.12 3.16 -9.79
C VAL A 3 -12.52 3.65 -8.41
N SER A 4 -13.83 3.79 -8.15
CA SER A 4 -14.36 4.22 -6.85
C SER A 4 -15.46 3.28 -6.37
N VAL A 5 -15.33 2.79 -5.14
CA VAL A 5 -16.36 2.01 -4.45
C VAL A 5 -16.72 2.71 -3.15
N THR A 6 -17.94 3.22 -3.05
CA THR A 6 -18.35 4.15 -1.97
C THR A 6 -19.53 3.66 -1.14
N SER A 7 -20.03 2.46 -1.44
CA SER A 7 -21.10 1.79 -0.72
C SER A 7 -20.90 0.27 -0.75
N PRO A 8 -21.28 -0.45 0.31
CA PRO A 8 -21.24 -1.91 0.30
C PRO A 8 -22.09 -2.51 -0.83
N PHE A 9 -21.62 -3.62 -1.39
CA PHE A 9 -22.40 -4.42 -2.33
C PHE A 9 -23.26 -5.43 -1.59
N VAL A 10 -24.46 -5.71 -2.12
CA VAL A 10 -25.30 -6.81 -1.66
C VAL A 10 -24.90 -8.08 -2.41
N GLY A 11 -24.83 -9.21 -1.70
CA GLY A 11 -24.56 -10.52 -2.32
C GLY A 11 -23.07 -10.92 -2.40
N GLY A 12 -22.17 -10.12 -1.82
CA GLY A 12 -20.75 -10.47 -1.67
C GLY A 12 -19.80 -9.31 -1.94
N VAL A 13 -18.51 -9.60 -1.91
CA VAL A 13 -17.43 -8.66 -2.22
C VAL A 13 -17.07 -8.81 -3.70
N PRO A 14 -17.22 -7.76 -4.54
CA PRO A 14 -16.79 -7.84 -5.93
C PRO A 14 -15.27 -7.90 -6.04
N VAL A 15 -14.79 -8.44 -7.15
CA VAL A 15 -13.36 -8.50 -7.49
C VAL A 15 -13.11 -7.75 -8.79
N LEU A 16 -12.25 -6.74 -8.74
CA LEU A 16 -11.69 -6.10 -9.93
C LEU A 16 -10.49 -6.92 -10.40
N GLN A 17 -10.63 -7.56 -11.57
CA GLN A 17 -9.68 -8.55 -12.07
C GLN A 17 -9.08 -8.12 -13.43
N GLY A 18 -7.76 -8.01 -13.48
CA GLY A 18 -6.97 -7.78 -14.70
C GLY A 18 -6.17 -9.02 -15.07
N ASP A 19 -4.96 -8.83 -15.61
CA ASP A 19 -4.03 -9.92 -15.94
C ASP A 19 -3.18 -10.32 -14.72
N THR A 20 -3.58 -11.40 -14.04
CA THR A 20 -2.86 -11.93 -12.87
C THR A 20 -1.54 -12.63 -13.18
N THR A 21 -1.23 -12.87 -14.46
CA THR A 21 0.07 -13.43 -14.84
C THR A 21 1.07 -12.30 -15.06
N THR A 22 0.63 -11.26 -15.78
CA THR A 22 1.43 -10.12 -16.24
C THR A 22 0.66 -8.82 -16.00
N PRO A 23 0.63 -8.31 -14.76
CA PRO A 23 -0.15 -7.12 -14.41
C PRO A 23 0.18 -5.88 -15.25
N GLY A 24 1.41 -5.78 -15.76
CA GLY A 24 1.85 -4.73 -16.70
C GLY A 24 1.03 -4.63 -18.00
N ASN A 25 0.29 -5.67 -18.39
CA ASN A 25 -0.58 -5.66 -19.56
C ASN A 25 -1.87 -4.84 -19.34
N VAL A 26 -2.28 -4.61 -18.09
CA VAL A 26 -3.49 -3.87 -17.74
C VAL A 26 -3.15 -2.73 -16.80
N VAL A 27 -3.10 -1.52 -17.35
CA VAL A 27 -2.63 -0.34 -16.61
C VAL A 27 -3.79 0.58 -16.24
N ILE A 28 -3.92 0.90 -14.94
CA ILE A 28 -4.75 2.01 -14.46
C ILE A 28 -3.82 3.20 -14.24
N SER A 29 -3.90 4.19 -15.14
CA SER A 29 -3.07 5.40 -15.11
C SER A 29 -3.95 6.64 -15.03
N VAL A 30 -3.90 7.35 -13.90
CA VAL A 30 -4.79 8.49 -13.60
C VAL A 30 -4.06 9.62 -12.88
N SER A 31 -4.70 10.79 -12.73
CA SER A 31 -4.13 11.96 -12.02
C SER A 31 -4.55 12.11 -10.56
N GLY A 32 -5.24 11.11 -10.01
CA GLY A 32 -5.66 11.03 -8.61
C GLY A 32 -5.53 9.59 -8.11
N ASP A 33 -6.31 9.20 -7.10
CA ASP A 33 -6.27 7.81 -6.65
C ASP A 33 -6.63 6.84 -7.79
N ALA A 34 -5.85 5.78 -8.00
CA ALA A 34 -6.17 4.79 -9.04
C ALA A 34 -7.39 3.96 -8.62
N VAL A 35 -7.39 3.45 -7.39
CA VAL A 35 -8.52 2.73 -6.78
C VAL A 35 -8.81 3.32 -5.42
N SER A 36 -10.06 3.75 -5.19
CA SER A 36 -10.52 4.25 -3.90
C SER A 36 -11.71 3.44 -3.38
N VAL A 37 -11.64 3.01 -2.12
CA VAL A 37 -12.71 2.29 -1.44
C VAL A 37 -13.02 2.99 -0.12
N SER A 38 -14.31 3.27 0.13
CA SER A 38 -14.73 4.05 1.29
C SER A 38 -16.11 3.72 1.83
N ASN A 39 -16.42 4.30 2.99
CA ASN A 39 -17.71 4.24 3.69
C ASN A 39 -18.17 2.80 3.97
N GLY A 40 -17.26 1.98 4.51
CA GLY A 40 -17.54 0.58 4.85
C GLY A 40 -17.64 -0.36 3.64
N ALA A 41 -17.39 0.12 2.42
CA ALA A 41 -17.39 -0.74 1.24
C ALA A 41 -16.14 -1.63 1.17
N GLU A 42 -16.22 -2.69 0.37
CA GLU A 42 -15.15 -3.67 0.23
C GLU A 42 -14.92 -4.05 -1.25
N LEU A 43 -13.67 -4.23 -1.63
CA LEU A 43 -13.27 -4.61 -2.99
C LEU A 43 -12.08 -5.58 -2.97
N GLY A 44 -12.20 -6.70 -3.67
CA GLY A 44 -11.05 -7.51 -4.06
C GLY A 44 -10.39 -6.96 -5.32
N ILE A 45 -9.05 -7.04 -5.44
CA ILE A 45 -8.33 -6.60 -6.64
C ILE A 45 -7.12 -7.48 -6.96
N GLY A 46 -6.86 -7.69 -8.25
CA GLY A 46 -5.66 -8.34 -8.75
C GLY A 46 -5.44 -8.12 -10.25
N GLY A 47 -4.20 -8.19 -10.71
CA GLY A 47 -3.84 -8.22 -12.13
C GLY A 47 -3.68 -6.86 -12.81
N PHE A 48 -3.34 -5.80 -12.06
CA PHE A 48 -3.15 -4.46 -12.63
C PHE A 48 -1.77 -3.89 -12.32
N LYS A 49 -1.28 -3.07 -13.26
CA LYS A 49 -0.30 -2.04 -12.97
C LYS A 49 -0.98 -0.73 -12.59
N LEU A 50 -0.63 -0.17 -11.44
CA LEU A 50 -1.17 1.11 -10.97
C LEU A 50 -0.16 2.23 -11.14
N VAL A 51 -0.60 3.35 -11.72
CA VAL A 51 0.20 4.56 -11.92
C VAL A 51 -0.66 5.77 -11.56
N THR A 52 -0.14 6.67 -10.73
CA THR A 52 -0.80 7.97 -10.45
C THR A 52 0.14 9.13 -10.77
N ALA A 53 -0.39 10.17 -11.42
CA ALA A 53 0.31 11.39 -11.76
C ALA A 53 -0.21 12.56 -10.93
N THR A 54 0.63 13.55 -10.63
CA THR A 54 0.27 14.81 -9.94
C THR A 54 -0.20 14.66 -8.48
N ALA A 55 -1.13 13.74 -8.17
CA ALA A 55 -1.67 13.47 -6.85
C ALA A 55 -2.19 12.03 -6.73
N GLY A 56 -2.51 11.62 -5.50
CA GLY A 56 -3.25 10.39 -5.22
C GLY A 56 -2.38 9.13 -5.11
N SER A 57 -3.01 8.06 -4.61
CA SER A 57 -2.38 6.78 -4.32
C SER A 57 -2.84 5.68 -5.28
N GLY A 58 -2.02 4.64 -5.45
CA GLY A 58 -2.42 3.46 -6.22
C GLY A 58 -3.68 2.82 -5.63
N LEU A 59 -3.63 2.45 -4.35
CA LEU A 59 -4.76 1.98 -3.57
C LEU A 59 -5.03 2.98 -2.43
N ASN A 60 -6.27 3.41 -2.27
CA ASN A 60 -6.71 4.30 -1.19
C ASN A 60 -7.93 3.70 -0.47
N ALA A 61 -7.73 3.19 0.74
CA ALA A 61 -8.79 2.70 1.62
C ALA A 61 -9.05 3.74 2.71
N THR A 62 -10.28 4.27 2.79
CA THR A 62 -10.60 5.32 3.77
C THR A 62 -12.00 5.16 4.37
N LYS A 63 -12.29 5.77 5.52
CA LYS A 63 -13.63 5.75 6.14
C LYS A 63 -14.21 4.34 6.24
N ALA A 64 -13.45 3.44 6.88
CA ALA A 64 -13.76 2.01 7.01
C ALA A 64 -13.86 1.23 5.68
N GLY A 65 -13.41 1.78 4.55
CA GLY A 65 -13.28 1.04 3.30
C GLY A 65 -12.21 -0.06 3.38
N ARG A 66 -12.42 -1.19 2.70
CA ARG A 66 -11.49 -2.32 2.68
C ARG A 66 -11.08 -2.72 1.27
N ILE A 67 -9.78 -2.86 1.05
CA ILE A 67 -9.19 -3.38 -0.20
C ILE A 67 -8.46 -4.68 0.11
N ASN A 68 -8.85 -5.76 -0.56
CA ASN A 68 -8.16 -7.04 -0.50
C ASN A 68 -7.38 -7.27 -1.80
N VAL A 69 -6.05 -7.23 -1.74
CA VAL A 69 -5.20 -7.54 -2.89
C VAL A 69 -5.03 -9.05 -2.97
N THR A 70 -5.87 -9.69 -3.78
CA THR A 70 -6.01 -11.15 -3.88
C THR A 70 -5.27 -11.78 -5.05
N GLY A 71 -4.83 -10.97 -6.02
CA GLY A 71 -4.04 -11.41 -7.17
C GLY A 71 -2.77 -10.59 -7.34
N LYS A 72 -1.84 -11.10 -8.16
CA LYS A 72 -0.56 -10.44 -8.45
C LYS A 72 -0.78 -9.01 -8.94
N MET A 73 0.02 -8.06 -8.45
CA MET A 73 -0.07 -6.64 -8.81
C MET A 73 1.28 -6.08 -9.22
N GLU A 74 1.27 -4.95 -9.91
CA GLU A 74 2.45 -4.11 -10.13
C GLU A 74 2.17 -2.66 -9.70
N PHE A 75 3.03 -2.09 -8.85
CA PHE A 75 2.97 -0.69 -8.46
C PHE A 75 4.01 0.09 -9.25
N GLY A 76 3.56 0.83 -10.26
CA GLY A 76 4.37 1.84 -10.95
C GLY A 76 4.41 3.15 -10.16
N THR A 77 4.92 4.21 -10.79
CA THR A 77 5.06 5.52 -10.11
C THR A 77 3.71 6.03 -9.62
N CYS A 78 3.63 6.39 -8.34
CA CYS A 78 2.45 7.02 -7.74
C CYS A 78 2.85 8.32 -7.04
N ALA A 79 2.02 9.35 -7.16
CA ALA A 79 2.33 10.68 -6.61
C ALA A 79 2.36 10.71 -5.08
N THR A 80 1.49 9.95 -4.40
CA THR A 80 1.40 9.96 -2.92
C THR A 80 1.89 8.63 -2.33
N ALA A 81 1.08 7.57 -2.40
CA ALA A 81 1.48 6.26 -1.92
C ALA A 81 1.12 5.13 -2.89
N HIS A 82 1.80 3.99 -2.80
CA HIS A 82 1.31 2.79 -3.49
C HIS A 82 0.05 2.25 -2.79
N MET A 83 0.07 2.22 -1.46
CA MET A 83 -1.06 1.80 -0.62
C MET A 83 -1.25 2.81 0.50
N HIS A 84 -2.41 3.47 0.52
CA HIS A 84 -2.81 4.44 1.53
C HIS A 84 -4.04 3.96 2.29
N SER A 85 -3.97 4.02 3.61
CA SER A 85 -5.03 3.59 4.51
C SER A 85 -5.29 4.65 5.58
N SER A 86 -6.53 5.10 5.73
CA SER A 86 -6.90 6.14 6.71
C SER A 86 -8.31 6.00 7.27
N TYR A 87 -8.60 6.61 8.43
CA TYR A 87 -9.94 6.64 9.04
C TYR A 87 -10.59 5.23 9.09
N ALA A 88 -9.95 4.31 9.80
CA ALA A 88 -10.30 2.88 9.87
C ALA A 88 -10.30 2.12 8.53
N GLY A 89 -9.73 2.71 7.47
CA GLY A 89 -9.47 2.03 6.21
C GLY A 89 -8.56 0.81 6.40
N GLN A 90 -8.70 -0.17 5.52
CA GLN A 90 -7.96 -1.43 5.60
C GLN A 90 -7.47 -1.88 4.23
N ILE A 91 -6.17 -2.18 4.14
CA ILE A 91 -5.59 -2.83 2.97
C ILE A 91 -4.95 -4.14 3.44
N ALA A 92 -5.40 -5.26 2.87
CA ALA A 92 -4.84 -6.58 3.15
C ALA A 92 -4.28 -7.20 1.86
N VAL A 93 -3.02 -7.62 1.89
CA VAL A 93 -2.31 -8.15 0.72
C VAL A 93 -2.04 -9.65 0.88
N SER A 94 -2.71 -10.46 0.06
CA SER A 94 -2.61 -11.91 0.07
C SER A 94 -1.89 -12.48 -1.16
N ALA A 95 -1.33 -11.63 -2.03
CA ALA A 95 -0.58 -12.03 -3.22
C ALA A 95 0.78 -11.34 -3.30
N ASP A 96 1.73 -12.00 -3.97
CA ASP A 96 3.04 -11.42 -4.30
C ASP A 96 2.87 -10.29 -5.33
N TYR A 97 3.78 -9.31 -5.30
CA TYR A 97 3.68 -8.16 -6.19
C TYR A 97 5.03 -7.53 -6.53
N THR A 98 5.02 -6.73 -7.59
CA THR A 98 6.17 -5.98 -8.08
C THR A 98 6.01 -4.49 -7.78
N ILE A 99 7.11 -3.82 -7.46
CA ILE A 99 7.26 -2.38 -7.38
C ILE A 99 8.21 -1.96 -8.51
N SER A 100 7.67 -1.25 -9.50
CA SER A 100 8.40 -0.80 -10.69
C SER A 100 8.54 0.71 -10.81
N GLY A 101 7.94 1.48 -9.90
CA GLY A 101 8.12 2.93 -9.80
C GLY A 101 8.15 3.41 -8.34
N GLY A 102 8.55 4.66 -8.13
CA GLY A 102 8.63 5.30 -6.81
C GLY A 102 7.36 6.06 -6.43
N SER A 103 7.29 6.45 -5.15
CA SER A 103 6.22 7.29 -4.58
C SER A 103 6.74 8.00 -3.32
N LEU A 104 5.96 8.82 -2.62
CA LEU A 104 6.41 9.30 -1.30
C LEU A 104 6.50 8.13 -0.31
N TYR A 105 5.51 7.24 -0.34
CA TYR A 105 5.43 6.06 0.53
C TYR A 105 5.00 4.81 -0.23
N HIS A 106 5.63 3.65 0.02
CA HIS A 106 5.06 2.40 -0.49
C HIS A 106 3.82 2.03 0.32
N TRP A 107 3.96 1.98 1.64
CA TRP A 107 2.84 1.81 2.57
C TRP A 107 2.67 3.07 3.40
N TRP A 108 1.49 3.64 3.36
CA TRP A 108 1.12 4.77 4.18
C TRP A 108 -0.16 4.44 4.95
N SER A 109 -0.04 4.40 6.27
CA SER A 109 -1.14 4.15 7.19
C SER A 109 -1.25 5.35 8.11
N GLU A 110 -2.35 6.08 8.03
CA GLU A 110 -2.50 7.36 8.71
C GLU A 110 -3.89 7.55 9.32
N THR A 111 -3.93 8.03 10.56
CA THR A 111 -5.11 8.57 11.25
C THR A 111 -6.22 7.58 11.56
N ALA A 112 -6.66 7.61 12.81
CA ALA A 112 -7.89 6.96 13.29
C ALA A 112 -7.96 5.47 12.90
N GLY A 113 -6.89 4.73 13.14
CA GLY A 113 -6.88 3.27 12.98
C GLY A 113 -6.72 2.77 11.55
N GLY A 114 -6.16 3.57 10.63
CA GLY A 114 -5.72 3.05 9.33
C GLY A 114 -4.84 1.81 9.49
N SER A 115 -5.00 0.83 8.59
CA SER A 115 -4.28 -0.43 8.63
C SER A 115 -3.83 -0.89 7.24
N VAL A 116 -2.56 -1.28 7.14
CA VAL A 116 -2.00 -1.99 5.96
C VAL A 116 -1.36 -3.29 6.44
N ALA A 117 -1.75 -4.43 5.88
CA ALA A 117 -1.23 -5.74 6.23
C ALA A 117 -0.67 -6.45 5.00
N VAL A 118 0.63 -6.72 5.01
CA VAL A 118 1.37 -7.50 4.00
C VAL A 118 2.18 -8.56 4.75
N ILE A 119 1.77 -9.81 4.68
CA ILE A 119 2.33 -10.86 5.53
C ILE A 119 2.74 -12.05 4.68
N GLY A 120 3.99 -12.50 4.76
CA GLY A 120 4.45 -13.70 4.06
C GLY A 120 4.45 -13.57 2.54
N ARG A 121 4.70 -12.36 2.02
CA ARG A 121 4.70 -12.05 0.58
C ARG A 121 6.11 -11.84 0.03
N THR A 122 6.28 -12.19 -1.24
CA THR A 122 7.45 -11.78 -2.02
C THR A 122 7.17 -10.42 -2.66
N VAL A 123 8.00 -9.44 -2.33
CA VAL A 123 7.95 -8.08 -2.86
C VAL A 123 9.16 -7.88 -3.77
N THR A 124 8.93 -7.80 -5.07
CA THR A 124 10.00 -7.59 -6.06
C THR A 124 10.13 -6.10 -6.38
N LEU A 125 11.33 -5.54 -6.23
CA LEU A 125 11.64 -4.16 -6.59
C LEU A 125 12.51 -4.13 -7.85
N THR A 126 12.09 -3.37 -8.85
CA THR A 126 12.83 -3.20 -10.11
C THR A 126 13.15 -1.73 -10.35
N GLY A 127 14.35 -1.44 -10.85
CA GLY A 127 14.73 -0.06 -11.22
C GLY A 127 15.07 0.88 -10.05
N THR A 128 15.32 0.34 -8.86
CA THR A 128 15.64 1.08 -7.63
C THR A 128 14.66 2.22 -7.31
N PRO A 129 13.38 1.91 -7.01
CA PRO A 129 12.38 2.93 -6.68
C PRO A 129 12.81 3.85 -5.53
N ALA A 130 12.51 5.14 -5.66
CA ALA A 130 12.77 6.14 -4.62
C ALA A 130 11.52 6.37 -3.77
N PHE A 131 11.73 6.44 -2.45
CA PHE A 131 10.70 6.82 -1.48
C PHE A 131 11.17 7.93 -0.54
N THR A 132 10.25 8.69 0.04
CA THR A 132 10.55 9.48 1.24
C THR A 132 10.76 8.54 2.43
N ALA A 133 9.80 7.63 2.63
CA ALA A 133 9.96 6.47 3.49
C ALA A 133 9.23 5.27 2.88
N PHE A 134 9.82 4.09 2.89
CA PHE A 134 9.16 2.90 2.34
C PHE A 134 7.85 2.61 3.09
N ALA A 135 7.87 2.65 4.42
CA ALA A 135 6.69 2.50 5.26
C ALA A 135 6.49 3.71 6.20
N ASN A 136 5.28 4.26 6.24
CA ASN A 136 4.92 5.33 7.18
C ASN A 136 3.64 4.98 7.95
N ALA A 137 3.74 4.94 9.28
CA ALA A 137 2.60 4.75 10.18
C ALA A 137 2.52 5.92 11.17
N THR A 138 1.38 6.62 11.19
CA THR A 138 1.19 7.82 12.01
C THR A 138 -0.25 7.98 12.52
N ILE A 139 -0.43 8.71 13.62
CA ILE A 139 -1.73 9.07 14.20
C ILE A 139 -2.55 7.80 14.50
N VAL A 140 -2.00 6.95 15.38
CA VAL A 140 -2.66 5.71 15.85
C VAL A 140 -3.03 4.77 14.69
N ALA A 141 -2.17 4.68 13.68
CA ALA A 141 -2.30 3.76 12.56
C ALA A 141 -1.28 2.63 12.64
N GLN A 142 -1.53 1.53 11.92
CA GLN A 142 -0.66 0.36 11.94
C GLN A 142 -0.27 -0.12 10.55
N ILE A 143 0.94 -0.69 10.47
CA ILE A 143 1.41 -1.49 9.35
C ILE A 143 1.92 -2.83 9.88
N VAL A 144 1.43 -3.93 9.32
CA VAL A 144 1.90 -5.28 9.63
C VAL A 144 2.61 -5.84 8.40
N ALA A 145 3.93 -5.98 8.49
CA ALA A 145 4.85 -6.30 7.39
C ALA A 145 5.72 -7.53 7.71
N VAL A 146 5.12 -8.57 8.29
CA VAL A 146 5.82 -9.73 8.87
C VAL A 146 6.15 -10.78 7.81
N SER A 147 7.33 -11.40 7.92
CA SER A 147 7.76 -12.54 7.09
C SER A 147 7.78 -12.26 5.57
N ASN A 148 7.93 -11.01 5.15
CA ASN A 148 8.06 -10.66 3.74
C ASN A 148 9.49 -10.85 3.24
N THR A 149 9.63 -11.23 1.98
CA THR A 149 10.90 -11.32 1.25
C THR A 149 11.00 -10.15 0.27
N TYR A 150 12.10 -9.42 0.30
CA TYR A 150 12.36 -8.31 -0.62
C TYR A 150 13.48 -8.67 -1.59
N SER A 151 13.21 -8.57 -2.90
CA SER A 151 14.21 -8.78 -3.96
C SER A 151 14.42 -7.50 -4.73
N GLY A 152 15.66 -6.98 -4.77
CA GLY A 152 15.98 -5.67 -5.31
C GLY A 152 16.19 -4.62 -4.22
N SER A 153 16.35 -3.36 -4.60
CA SER A 153 16.65 -2.26 -3.69
C SER A 153 15.75 -1.05 -3.91
N ALA A 154 15.70 -0.16 -2.92
CA ALA A 154 15.03 1.13 -2.97
C ALA A 154 15.89 2.19 -2.27
N THR A 155 15.69 3.46 -2.62
CA THR A 155 16.31 4.60 -1.92
C THR A 155 15.31 5.30 -1.00
N GLY A 156 15.82 6.06 -0.04
CA GLY A 156 15.01 6.73 0.99
C GLY A 156 15.03 6.03 2.34
N SER A 157 14.25 6.56 3.27
CA SER A 157 14.13 5.98 4.62
C SER A 157 13.42 4.64 4.58
N ARG A 158 13.87 3.66 5.38
CA ARG A 158 13.17 2.37 5.51
C ARG A 158 11.79 2.53 6.14
N TYR A 159 11.66 3.45 7.09
CA TYR A 159 10.39 3.73 7.74
C TYR A 159 10.36 5.08 8.46
N SER A 160 9.16 5.57 8.73
CA SER A 160 8.91 6.66 9.67
C SER A 160 7.69 6.31 10.52
N VAL A 161 7.85 6.26 11.85
CA VAL A 161 6.77 5.91 12.78
C VAL A 161 6.60 7.00 13.82
N THR A 162 5.44 7.66 13.83
CA THR A 162 5.17 8.81 14.70
C THR A 162 3.77 8.76 15.30
N LEU A 163 3.48 9.60 16.29
CA LEU A 163 2.16 9.85 16.86
C LEU A 163 1.40 8.55 17.22
N ASN A 164 2.07 7.70 18.00
CA ASN A 164 1.59 6.37 18.41
C ASN A 164 1.26 5.41 17.26
N GLY A 165 1.83 5.63 16.06
CA GLY A 165 1.81 4.65 14.99
C GLY A 165 2.63 3.40 15.33
N VAL A 166 2.32 2.28 14.69
CA VAL A 166 3.02 1.01 14.89
C VAL A 166 3.36 0.39 13.55
N ILE A 167 4.61 -0.06 13.40
CA ILE A 167 5.03 -0.95 12.31
C ILE A 167 5.56 -2.24 12.92
N LEU A 168 4.91 -3.35 12.59
CA LEU A 168 5.35 -4.70 12.96
C LEU A 168 5.96 -5.39 11.75
N SER A 169 7.28 -5.37 11.66
CA SER A 169 8.14 -6.06 10.69
C SER A 169 8.66 -7.42 11.20
N SER A 170 8.65 -7.63 12.52
CA SER A 170 9.23 -8.81 13.19
C SER A 170 10.69 -9.06 12.79
N GLY A 171 11.51 -8.00 12.84
CA GLY A 171 12.93 -8.06 12.50
C GLY A 171 13.27 -8.04 11.01
N ALA A 172 12.29 -7.99 10.12
CA ALA A 172 12.55 -7.82 8.69
C ALA A 172 13.14 -6.43 8.41
N THR A 173 14.19 -6.38 7.57
CA THR A 173 14.72 -5.10 7.10
C THR A 173 13.90 -4.63 5.90
N LEU A 174 13.10 -3.58 6.08
CA LEU A 174 12.36 -2.97 4.98
C LEU A 174 13.33 -2.33 3.95
N PRO A 175 12.97 -2.29 2.66
CA PRO A 175 13.76 -1.60 1.64
C PRO A 175 13.97 -0.11 1.95
N GLY A 176 15.16 0.40 1.61
CA GLY A 176 15.54 1.80 1.82
C GLY A 176 17.04 1.94 2.07
N SER A 177 17.60 3.06 1.62
CA SER A 177 19.04 3.35 1.71
C SER A 177 19.43 4.05 3.02
N THR A 178 18.48 4.66 3.73
CA THR A 178 18.71 5.35 4.99
C THR A 178 17.95 4.70 6.15
N ALA A 179 18.48 4.81 7.36
CA ALA A 179 17.86 4.25 8.55
C ALA A 179 16.47 4.87 8.80
N GLY A 180 15.55 4.05 9.31
CA GLY A 180 14.22 4.51 9.68
C GLY A 180 14.19 5.30 10.98
N THR A 181 13.12 6.05 11.21
CA THR A 181 12.93 6.88 12.41
C THR A 181 11.68 6.52 13.19
N THR A 182 11.76 6.71 14.51
CA THR A 182 10.63 6.63 15.43
C THR A 182 10.58 7.92 16.26
N ALA A 183 9.39 8.45 16.53
CA ALA A 183 9.20 9.61 17.41
C ALA A 183 7.80 9.60 18.03
N THR A 184 7.54 10.44 19.02
CA THR A 184 6.18 10.71 19.56
C THR A 184 5.36 9.43 19.85
N GLY A 185 6.00 8.45 20.48
CA GLY A 185 5.38 7.16 20.85
C GLY A 185 5.30 6.13 19.73
N GLY A 186 5.80 6.42 18.53
CA GLY A 186 5.86 5.49 17.42
C GLY A 186 6.73 4.26 17.71
N GLN A 187 6.26 3.08 17.33
CA GLN A 187 6.96 1.81 17.57
C GLN A 187 7.29 1.08 16.26
N TYR A 188 8.53 0.62 16.15
CA TYR A 188 8.99 -0.27 15.09
C TYR A 188 9.55 -1.54 15.73
N ASN A 189 9.02 -2.71 15.34
CA ASN A 189 9.41 -4.02 15.86
C ASN A 189 9.64 -5.02 14.72
#